data_AF-A0A937ANV5-F1
#
_entry.id   AF-A0A937ANV5-F1
#
_cell.length_a   1.000
_cell.length_b   1.000
_cell.length_c   1.000
_cell.angle_alpha   90.00
_cell.angle_beta   90.00
_cell.angle_gamma   90.00
#
_symmetry.space_group_name_H-M   'P 1'
#
loop_
_entity.id
_entity.type
_entity.pdbx_description
1 polymer ?
#
loop_
_entity_poly.entity_id
_entity_poly.type
_entity_poly.pdbx_seq_one_letter_code
_entity_poly.pdbx_strand_id
1 'polypeptide(L)'
;LGLGSSIFSDTVNSSYRDRFGDIQLESNIEYRFTLLSLGSFKVGSAFFADIGNIWNIKRNDQDPDSKFSFSNLARDLAIGVGTGLRFDFSYFLIRFDFAYRVKDPARNRNEGWMSIKDFVWSETRASGLKINNMALQFGIGLPF
;
A
#
# COMPACT_ATOMS: atom_id res chain seq x y z
N LEU A 1 -2.88 -1.24 5.89
CA LEU A 1 -1.86 -1.46 6.93
C LEU A 1 -2.22 -2.68 7.77
N GLY A 2 -1.46 -3.78 7.71
CA GLY A 2 -1.72 -5.01 8.46
C GLY A 2 -1.25 -4.96 9.92
N LEU A 3 -1.47 -6.04 10.68
CA LEU A 3 -0.90 -6.24 12.02
C LEU A 3 0.43 -7.00 11.87
N GLY A 4 1.58 -6.34 12.04
CA GLY A 4 2.89 -6.97 11.96
C GLY A 4 3.14 -7.64 10.60
N SER A 5 3.82 -8.78 10.63
CA SER A 5 3.86 -9.76 9.53
C SER A 5 2.84 -10.88 9.72
N SER A 6 1.87 -10.70 10.62
CA SER A 6 0.91 -11.74 10.95
C SER A 6 -0.04 -12.03 9.79
N ILE A 7 -0.22 -13.32 9.52
CA ILE A 7 -1.22 -13.85 8.58
C ILE A 7 -2.49 -14.32 9.29
N PHE A 8 -2.56 -14.23 10.62
CA PHE A 8 -3.71 -14.72 11.40
C PHE A 8 -5.01 -13.93 11.13
N SER A 9 -4.90 -12.65 10.79
CA SER A 9 -6.04 -11.81 10.40
C SER A 9 -6.60 -12.14 9.00
N ASP A 10 -5.91 -13.00 8.24
CA ASP A 10 -6.20 -13.34 6.84
C ASP A 10 -7.00 -14.67 6.73
N THR A 11 -7.68 -15.11 7.79
CA THR A 11 -8.42 -16.40 7.79
C THR A 11 -9.91 -16.18 7.58
N VAL A 12 -10.50 -16.90 6.61
CA VAL A 12 -11.87 -16.80 6.05
C VAL A 12 -13.01 -17.11 7.05
N ASN A 13 -12.74 -17.22 8.35
CA ASN A 13 -13.72 -17.70 9.32
C ASN A 13 -14.30 -16.54 10.16
N SER A 14 -15.26 -15.80 9.59
CA SER A 14 -16.33 -14.95 10.18
C SER A 14 -16.07 -14.11 11.45
N SER A 15 -14.85 -13.98 11.94
CA SER A 15 -14.46 -13.07 13.00
C SER A 15 -13.47 -12.11 12.37
N TYR A 16 -14.00 -11.03 11.80
CA TYR A 16 -13.23 -9.86 11.44
C TYR A 16 -12.57 -9.39 12.73
N ARG A 17 -11.34 -9.84 13.01
CA ARG A 17 -10.55 -9.24 14.09
C ARG A 17 -10.21 -7.86 13.59
N ASP A 18 -10.85 -6.88 14.20
CA ASP A 18 -10.51 -5.49 14.00
C ASP A 18 -9.00 -5.32 14.08
N ARG A 19 -8.46 -4.52 13.15
CA ARG A 19 -7.02 -4.22 13.03
C ARG A 19 -6.60 -3.25 14.13
N PHE A 20 -7.00 -3.50 15.36
CA PHE A 20 -6.53 -2.78 16.53
C PHE A 20 -5.12 -3.29 16.83
N GLY A 21 -4.16 -2.38 16.72
CA GLY A 21 -2.88 -2.53 17.38
C GLY A 21 -2.64 -1.35 18.29
N ASP A 22 -1.79 -1.57 19.27
CA ASP A 22 -1.41 -0.56 20.24
C ASP A 22 -0.48 0.51 19.65
N ILE A 23 0.22 0.19 18.54
CA ILE A 23 1.18 1.08 17.86
C ILE A 23 0.90 1.07 16.35
N GLN A 24 0.84 2.26 15.74
CA GLN A 24 0.77 2.44 14.29
C GLN A 24 1.91 3.33 13.82
N LEU A 25 2.53 2.95 12.69
CA LEU A 25 3.45 3.80 11.95
C LEU A 25 2.94 3.95 10.52
N GLU A 26 2.87 5.19 10.03
CA GLU A 26 2.47 5.52 8.68
C GLU A 26 3.28 6.70 8.17
N SER A 27 3.75 6.60 6.93
CA SER A 27 4.53 7.61 6.24
C SER A 27 4.13 7.63 4.77
N ASN A 28 3.93 8.83 4.23
CA ASN A 28 3.68 9.06 2.81
C ASN A 28 4.76 10.01 2.27
N ILE A 29 5.33 9.65 1.13
CA ILE A 29 6.30 10.48 0.40
C ILE A 29 5.75 10.68 -0.99
N GLU A 30 5.71 11.94 -1.45
CA GLU A 30 5.20 12.29 -2.77
C GLU A 30 6.13 13.29 -3.46
N TYR A 31 6.46 13.00 -4.72
CA TYR A 31 7.23 13.87 -5.59
C TYR A 31 6.39 14.24 -6.82
N ARG A 32 6.05 15.52 -6.95
CA ARG A 32 5.21 16.05 -8.03
C ARG A 32 6.06 16.83 -9.04
N PHE A 33 5.75 16.65 -10.32
CA PHE A 33 6.44 17.33 -11.41
C PHE A 33 5.49 17.61 -12.58
N THR A 34 5.83 18.61 -13.39
CA THR A 34 5.06 18.96 -14.59
C THR A 34 5.70 18.29 -15.80
N LEU A 35 4.90 17.52 -16.54
CA LEU A 35 5.33 16.89 -17.79
C LEU A 35 5.23 17.87 -18.97
N LEU A 36 4.12 18.61 -19.04
CA LEU A 36 3.84 19.54 -20.14
C LEU A 36 2.98 20.70 -19.66
N SER A 37 3.25 21.89 -20.19
CA SER A 37 2.42 23.08 -19.99
C SER A 37 2.29 23.81 -21.33
N LEU A 38 1.08 23.81 -21.91
CA LEU A 38 0.78 24.47 -23.18
C LEU A 38 -0.46 25.36 -23.00
N GLY A 39 -0.24 26.66 -22.87
CA GLY A 39 -1.33 27.62 -22.65
C GLY A 39 -2.14 27.27 -21.39
N SER A 40 -3.46 27.10 -21.56
CA SER A 40 -4.39 26.74 -20.49
C SER A 40 -4.42 25.24 -20.17
N PHE A 41 -3.72 24.39 -20.93
CA PHE A 41 -3.66 22.95 -20.70
C PHE A 41 -2.36 22.57 -19.98
N LYS A 42 -2.46 21.84 -18.86
CA LYS A 42 -1.30 21.38 -18.09
C LYS A 42 -1.39 19.88 -17.85
N VAL A 43 -0.26 19.20 -17.97
CA VAL A 43 -0.10 17.79 -17.60
C VAL A 43 0.91 17.70 -16.47
N GLY A 44 0.42 17.29 -15.30
CA GLY A 44 1.22 16.98 -14.14
C GLY A 44 1.37 15.48 -13.96
N SER A 45 2.42 15.07 -13.27
CA SER A 45 2.59 13.72 -12.77
C SER A 45 3.10 13.73 -11.34
N ALA A 46 2.95 12.61 -10.65
CA ALA A 46 3.51 12.39 -9.34
C ALA A 46 4.04 10.98 -9.22
N PHE A 47 5.09 10.81 -8.42
CA PHE A 47 5.44 9.53 -7.81
C PHE A 47 5.10 9.61 -6.33
N PHE A 48 4.53 8.54 -5.80
CA PHE A 48 4.22 8.45 -4.37
C PHE A 48 4.63 7.10 -3.80
N ALA A 49 4.96 7.08 -2.52
CA ALA A 49 5.26 5.90 -1.76
C ALA A 49 4.60 5.99 -0.38
N ASP A 50 3.86 4.94 -0.03
CA ASP A 50 3.18 4.76 1.24
C ASP A 50 3.87 3.64 2.01
N ILE A 51 4.27 3.93 3.25
CA ILE A 51 4.99 3.00 4.11
C ILE A 51 4.26 2.94 5.44
N GLY A 52 3.96 1.76 5.93
CA GLY A 52 3.41 1.66 7.28
C GLY A 52 3.11 0.25 7.75
N ASN A 53 2.78 0.15 9.04
CA ASN A 53 2.24 -1.04 9.64
C ASN A 53 1.59 -0.74 11.01
N ILE A 54 0.90 -1.74 11.56
CA ILE A 54 0.31 -1.69 12.91
C ILE A 54 0.88 -2.85 13.73
N TRP A 55 1.13 -2.68 15.03
CA TRP A 55 1.65 -3.71 15.92
C TRP A 55 0.98 -3.67 17.29
N ASN A 56 1.10 -4.76 18.03
CA ASN A 56 0.73 -4.86 19.45
C ASN A 56 1.95 -4.61 20.35
N ILE A 57 1.74 -4.00 21.51
CA ILE A 57 2.77 -3.82 22.55
C ILE A 57 2.98 -5.14 23.30
N LYS A 58 1.87 -5.80 23.66
CA LYS A 58 1.90 -7.06 24.40
C LYS A 58 2.12 -8.23 23.45
N ARG A 59 2.95 -9.17 23.87
CA ARG A 59 3.12 -10.45 23.18
C ARG A 59 1.82 -11.24 23.29
N ASN A 60 1.32 -11.73 22.16
CA ASN A 60 0.30 -12.75 22.11
C ASN A 60 0.96 -14.07 21.71
N ASP A 61 0.86 -15.11 22.53
CA ASP A 61 1.49 -16.40 22.23
C ASP A 61 0.82 -17.12 21.04
N GLN A 62 -0.42 -16.74 20.70
CA GLN A 62 -1.11 -17.20 19.50
C GLN A 62 -0.69 -16.43 18.24
N ASP A 63 -0.08 -15.25 18.40
CA ASP A 63 0.38 -14.41 17.29
C ASP A 63 1.66 -13.62 17.67
N PRO A 64 2.81 -14.32 17.76
CA PRO A 64 4.06 -13.71 18.21
C PRO A 64 4.57 -12.61 17.26
N ASP A 65 4.23 -12.71 15.98
CA ASP A 65 4.65 -11.79 14.91
C ASP A 65 3.86 -10.47 14.91
N SER A 66 2.78 -10.38 15.69
CA SER A 66 2.05 -9.12 15.90
C SER A 66 2.77 -8.14 16.83
N LYS A 67 3.75 -8.59 17.61
CA LYS A 67 4.45 -7.76 18.59
C LYS A 67 5.46 -6.83 17.92
N PHE A 68 5.45 -5.56 18.33
CA PHE A 68 6.47 -4.60 17.89
C PHE A 68 7.89 -5.02 18.34
N SER A 69 8.82 -5.04 17.38
CA SER A 69 10.25 -5.16 17.64
C SER A 69 11.05 -4.28 16.67
N PHE A 70 11.96 -3.45 17.20
CA PHE A 70 12.85 -2.64 16.37
C PHE A 70 13.72 -3.48 15.43
N SER A 71 14.09 -4.71 15.82
CA SER A 71 14.85 -5.63 14.97
C SER A 71 14.07 -6.06 13.71
N ASN A 72 12.75 -6.07 13.78
CA ASN A 72 11.86 -6.55 12.72
C ASN A 72 11.19 -5.40 11.97
N LEU A 73 11.40 -4.15 12.38
CA LEU A 73 10.72 -2.98 11.81
C LEU A 73 10.83 -2.96 10.30
N ALA A 74 12.05 -3.10 9.75
CA ALA A 74 12.25 -3.08 8.31
C ALA A 74 11.49 -4.21 7.59
N ARG A 75 11.41 -5.41 8.18
CA ARG A 75 10.71 -6.58 7.65
C ARG A 75 9.19 -6.40 7.68
N ASP A 76 8.67 -5.84 8.76
CA ASP A 76 7.24 -5.77 9.01
C ASP A 76 6.55 -4.61 8.28
N LEU A 77 7.31 -3.63 7.75
CA LEU A 77 6.70 -2.52 7.01
C LEU A 77 6.11 -2.97 5.67
N ALA A 78 4.85 -2.59 5.44
CA ALA A 78 4.25 -2.63 4.12
C ALA A 78 4.66 -1.39 3.32
N ILE A 79 4.98 -1.58 2.05
CA ILE A 79 5.38 -0.51 1.12
C ILE A 79 4.53 -0.59 -0.14
N GLY A 80 3.74 0.43 -0.37
CA GLY A 80 3.09 0.71 -1.66
C GLY A 80 3.85 1.80 -2.39
N VAL A 81 3.99 1.67 -3.70
CA VAL A 81 4.48 2.77 -4.55
C VAL A 81 3.49 2.99 -5.68
N GLY A 82 3.42 4.21 -6.18
CA GLY A 82 2.55 4.51 -7.30
C GLY A 82 2.96 5.74 -8.06
N THR A 83 2.23 5.96 -9.15
CA THR A 83 2.34 7.15 -9.97
C THR A 83 0.97 7.66 -10.35
N GLY A 84 0.87 8.98 -10.47
CA GLY A 84 -0.33 9.66 -10.91
C GLY A 84 -0.08 10.48 -12.17
N LEU A 85 -1.10 10.58 -13.01
CA LEU A 85 -1.21 11.55 -14.09
C LEU A 85 -2.37 12.48 -13.82
N ARG A 86 -2.13 13.78 -13.97
CA ARG A 86 -3.12 14.84 -13.82
C ARG A 86 -3.19 15.65 -15.10
N PHE A 87 -4.36 15.64 -15.74
CA PHE A 87 -4.67 16.46 -16.90
C PHE A 87 -5.54 17.62 -16.45
N ASP A 88 -5.02 18.84 -16.55
CA ASP A 88 -5.67 20.07 -16.14
C ASP A 88 -6.23 20.76 -17.39
N PHE A 89 -7.56 20.76 -17.52
CA PHE A 89 -8.29 21.48 -18.56
C PHE A 89 -8.95 22.71 -17.96
N SER A 90 -9.35 23.67 -18.80
CA SER A 90 -9.93 24.95 -18.34
C SER A 90 -11.16 24.83 -17.43
N TYR A 91 -11.93 23.75 -17.54
CA TYR A 91 -13.22 23.58 -16.83
C TYR A 91 -13.30 22.31 -15.98
N PHE A 92 -12.32 21.43 -16.05
CA PHE A 92 -12.27 20.20 -15.26
C PHE A 92 -10.85 19.65 -15.28
N LEU A 93 -10.52 18.82 -14.31
CA LEU A 93 -9.30 18.03 -14.32
C LEU A 93 -9.63 16.55 -14.30
N ILE A 94 -8.76 15.76 -14.92
CA ILE A 94 -8.82 14.31 -14.90
C ILE A 94 -7.59 13.77 -14.20
N ARG A 95 -7.79 12.75 -13.37
CA ARG A 95 -6.73 12.04 -12.64
C ARG A 95 -6.77 10.55 -12.94
N PHE A 96 -5.60 10.00 -13.20
CA PHE A 96 -5.35 8.57 -13.24
C PHE A 96 -4.23 8.25 -12.27
N ASP A 97 -4.54 7.50 -11.22
CA ASP A 97 -3.58 7.09 -10.21
C ASP A 97 -3.42 5.57 -10.28
N PHE A 98 -2.18 5.11 -10.35
CA PHE A 98 -1.79 3.71 -10.36
C PHE A 98 -0.87 3.43 -9.18
N ALA A 99 -1.16 2.39 -8.41
CA ALA A 99 -0.32 1.96 -7.30
C ALA A 99 -0.08 0.45 -7.32
N TYR A 100 1.08 0.05 -6.80
CA TYR A 100 1.51 -1.33 -6.67
C TYR A 100 2.03 -1.62 -5.25
N ARG A 101 1.69 -2.79 -4.70
CA ARG A 101 2.20 -3.29 -3.41
C ARG A 101 3.59 -3.91 -3.59
N VAL A 102 4.63 -3.11 -3.40
CA VAL A 102 6.04 -3.55 -3.58
C VAL A 102 6.51 -4.41 -2.42
N LYS A 103 6.06 -4.10 -1.21
CA LYS A 103 6.35 -4.91 -0.02
C LYS A 103 5.09 -5.19 0.77
N ASP A 104 4.87 -6.45 1.09
CA ASP A 104 3.77 -6.90 1.90
C ASP A 104 4.29 -7.87 2.98
N PRO A 105 4.24 -7.50 4.27
CA PRO A 105 4.82 -8.31 5.34
C PRO A 105 4.08 -9.64 5.55
N ALA A 106 2.86 -9.80 5.02
CA ALA A 106 2.11 -11.05 5.05
C ALA A 106 2.50 -12.01 3.91
N ARG A 107 3.50 -11.68 3.07
CA ARG A 107 3.98 -12.56 2.00
C ARG A 107 5.15 -13.40 2.51
N ASN A 108 4.94 -14.73 2.55
CA ASN A 108 5.92 -15.71 3.07
C ASN A 108 7.17 -15.91 2.20
N ARG A 109 7.32 -15.17 1.09
CA ARG A 109 8.45 -15.29 0.15
C ARG A 109 9.19 -13.96 0.11
N ASN A 110 10.51 -14.03 -0.07
CA ASN A 110 11.39 -12.88 -0.30
C ASN A 110 11.22 -11.77 0.77
N GLU A 111 11.00 -12.14 2.03
CA GLU A 111 10.80 -11.20 3.16
C GLU A 111 9.71 -10.13 2.91
N GLY A 112 8.65 -10.52 2.20
CA GLY A 112 7.56 -9.63 1.86
C GLY A 112 7.73 -8.87 0.55
N TRP A 113 8.95 -8.79 0.02
CA TRP A 113 9.25 -8.02 -1.19
C TRP A 113 8.72 -8.70 -2.46
N MET A 114 8.15 -7.90 -3.35
CA MET A 114 7.80 -8.34 -4.69
C MET A 114 9.09 -8.55 -5.50
N SER A 115 9.16 -9.70 -6.17
CA SER A 115 10.24 -10.00 -7.12
C SER A 115 9.89 -9.35 -8.47
N ILE A 116 10.82 -8.57 -9.02
CA ILE A 116 10.65 -7.89 -10.32
C ILE A 116 10.36 -8.90 -11.44
N LYS A 117 10.86 -10.14 -11.31
CA LYS A 117 10.62 -11.23 -12.27
C LYS A 117 9.20 -11.79 -12.18
N ASP A 118 8.54 -11.62 -11.04
CA ASP A 118 7.23 -12.17 -10.71
C ASP A 118 6.20 -11.05 -10.57
N PHE A 119 6.24 -10.07 -11.46
CA PHE A 119 5.21 -9.02 -11.52
C PHE A 119 3.85 -9.66 -11.80
N VAL A 120 3.03 -9.75 -10.77
CA VAL A 120 1.70 -10.36 -10.84
C VAL A 120 0.63 -9.37 -10.39
N TRP A 121 -0.49 -9.36 -11.12
CA TRP A 121 -1.66 -8.55 -10.83
C TRP A 121 -2.30 -8.93 -9.50
N SER A 122 -2.43 -10.23 -9.24
CA SER A 122 -2.95 -10.78 -8.00
C SER A 122 -2.16 -11.99 -7.57
N GLU A 123 -2.07 -12.21 -6.27
CA GLU A 123 -1.45 -13.41 -5.70
C GLU A 123 -2.40 -14.11 -4.74
N THR A 124 -2.23 -15.42 -4.58
CA THR A 124 -2.94 -16.22 -3.58
C THR A 124 -2.02 -16.44 -2.39
N ARG A 125 -2.47 -16.05 -1.20
CA ARG A 125 -1.75 -16.20 0.06
C ARG A 125 -1.78 -17.64 0.55
N ALA A 126 -0.93 -17.97 1.51
CA ALA A 126 -0.92 -19.29 2.15
C ALA A 126 -2.27 -19.62 2.84
N SER A 127 -3.02 -18.58 3.25
CA SER A 127 -4.39 -18.64 3.77
C SER A 127 -5.43 -19.03 2.71
N GLY A 128 -5.07 -19.07 1.42
CA GLY A 128 -5.99 -19.24 0.29
C GLY A 128 -6.64 -17.93 -0.18
N LEU A 129 -6.39 -16.80 0.49
CA LEU A 129 -6.94 -15.51 0.09
C LEU A 129 -6.25 -14.95 -1.14
N LYS A 130 -7.07 -14.48 -2.09
CA LYS A 130 -6.61 -13.81 -3.30
C LYS A 130 -6.52 -12.31 -3.03
N ILE A 131 -5.31 -11.75 -3.12
CA ILE A 131 -5.04 -10.33 -2.89
C ILE A 131 -4.63 -9.67 -4.21
N ASN A 132 -5.19 -8.49 -4.47
CA ASN A 132 -4.79 -7.66 -5.60
C ASN A 132 -3.54 -6.83 -5.22
N ASN A 133 -2.50 -6.92 -6.03
CA ASN A 133 -1.27 -6.16 -5.84
C ASN A 133 -1.31 -4.77 -6.46
N MET A 134 -2.36 -4.49 -7.26
CA MET A 134 -2.51 -3.25 -8.01
C MET A 134 -3.77 -2.50 -7.59
N ALA A 135 -3.67 -1.17 -7.59
CA ALA A 135 -4.82 -0.28 -7.46
C ALA A 135 -4.79 0.71 -8.63
N LEU A 136 -5.94 0.85 -9.27
CA LEU A 136 -6.17 1.86 -10.30
C LEU A 136 -7.31 2.75 -9.81
N GLN A 137 -7.11 4.05 -9.90
CA GLN A 137 -8.11 5.03 -9.53
C GLN A 137 -8.26 6.06 -10.66
N PHE A 138 -9.51 6.36 -10.97
CA PHE A 138 -9.89 7.41 -11.88
C PHE A 138 -10.66 8.48 -11.12
N GLY A 139 -10.35 9.75 -11.38
CA GLY A 139 -11.02 10.88 -10.75
C GLY A 139 -11.28 12.01 -11.74
N ILE A 140 -12.43 12.67 -11.59
CA ILE A 140 -12.76 13.91 -12.28
C ILE A 140 -12.98 14.98 -11.22
N GLY A 141 -12.32 16.12 -11.37
CA GLY A 141 -12.47 17.28 -10.49
C GLY A 141 -12.97 18.49 -11.25
N LEU A 142 -13.76 19.33 -10.58
CA LEU A 142 -14.16 20.64 -11.10
C LEU A 142 -13.21 21.72 -10.55
N PRO A 143 -12.85 22.75 -11.34
CA PRO A 143 -12.17 23.91 -10.82
C PRO A 143 -13.10 24.65 -9.87
N PHE A 144 -12.57 25.08 -8.73
CA PHE A 144 -13.23 25.99 -7.80
C PHE A 144 -12.88 27.44 -8.14
#